data_AF-A0A4R3K274-F1
#
_entry.id   AF-A0A4R3K274-F1
#
_cell.length_a   1.000
_cell.length_b   1.000
_cell.length_c   1.000
_cell.angle_alpha   90.00
_cell.angle_beta   90.00
_cell.angle_gamma   90.00
#
_symmetry.space_group_name_H-M   'P 1'
#
loop_
_entity.id
_entity.type
_entity.pdbx_description
1 polymer ?
#
loop_
_entity_poly.entity_id
_entity_poly.type
_entity_poly.pdbx_seq_one_letter_code
_entity_poly.pdbx_strand_id
1 'polypeptide(L)'
;MDISEWLGEDNQLGIDIWSRKYCNEGESFAQWLDRVSGGSPAVRELILEKKFLFGGRILSNRGLESSGQKTSLSNCYVMTPPEDNIEDIFDSAKKLARTYSYGGGCGIDISKISPQGAKINNAAQEAIGAIPFMDLYSLVTELIGQRGRRGALMISLSCSHPDIERFIDLKTDLSKVTKANVSVRISKEFMDAVKKNKPFMLEYTRETTAERIEREVNARVLFRHIAEVNWDYGEPGALFWDRIAGWNLLSNTEDFQYAGVNPCAEEPLPAGGSCLLGSLNLSEFVKNPFTDEATFDFGRFKDCIRICIRALNEVLDEGMDLHPLEEQRRSAADLRQIGLGIMGLADMLIKLGIAYGEEASIILCDEFGFTMADTAIAESALLAEKEGAYPKCCAGEIIAAPYFQANTTKETKELVKNTDCGTLRFLRWPPQGLYRRCLEYQVELNRFMLTTMREEQSRCMEKMSLIKCTLKLWKLT
;
A
#
# COMPACT_ATOMS: atom_id res chain seq x y z
N MET A 1 19.62 22.84 15.69
CA MET A 1 19.07 21.96 14.64
C MET A 1 17.88 22.63 14.02
N ASP A 2 18.11 23.34 12.93
CA ASP A 2 17.09 23.73 11.96
C ASP A 2 16.95 22.68 10.84
N ILE A 3 16.09 22.95 9.85
CA ILE A 3 15.83 22.01 8.76
C ILE A 3 17.05 21.81 7.84
N SER A 4 17.85 22.86 7.63
CA SER A 4 19.04 22.82 6.76
C SER A 4 20.16 22.04 7.44
N GLU A 5 20.35 22.22 8.75
CA GLU A 5 21.26 21.43 9.56
C GLU A 5 20.85 19.95 9.57
N TRP A 6 19.55 19.66 9.65
CA TRP A 6 19.07 18.27 9.64
C TRP A 6 19.19 17.61 8.27
N LEU A 7 18.74 18.26 7.18
CA LEU A 7 18.75 17.67 5.84
C LEU A 7 20.09 17.79 5.12
N GLY A 8 20.97 18.69 5.54
CA GLY A 8 22.17 19.10 4.83
C GLY A 8 21.89 20.35 3.99
N GLU A 9 22.76 21.37 4.12
CA GLU A 9 22.59 22.68 3.48
C GLU A 9 22.45 22.60 1.95
N ASP A 10 23.13 21.62 1.32
CA ASP A 10 23.08 21.41 -0.13
C ASP A 10 21.81 20.70 -0.62
N ASN A 11 20.97 20.17 0.30
CA ASN A 11 19.75 19.46 -0.06
C ASN A 11 18.55 20.40 -0.27
N GLN A 12 18.67 21.29 -1.26
CA GLN A 12 17.64 22.26 -1.58
C GLN A 12 16.29 21.60 -1.88
N LEU A 13 16.28 20.45 -2.57
CA LEU A 13 15.05 19.74 -2.91
C LEU A 13 14.33 19.25 -1.64
N GLY A 14 15.05 18.65 -0.70
CA GLY A 14 14.46 18.19 0.56
C GLY A 14 13.94 19.33 1.42
N ILE A 15 14.69 20.43 1.50
CA ILE A 15 14.28 21.66 2.22
C ILE A 15 13.02 22.25 1.59
N ASP A 16 12.93 22.31 0.26
CA ASP A 16 11.76 22.79 -0.47
C ASP A 16 10.54 21.88 -0.26
N ILE A 17 10.74 20.57 -0.29
CA ILE A 17 9.68 19.59 -0.02
C ILE A 17 9.13 19.80 1.39
N TRP A 18 10.00 19.90 2.40
CA TRP A 18 9.57 20.16 3.78
C TRP A 18 8.80 21.47 3.89
N SER A 19 9.39 22.56 3.40
CA SER A 19 8.82 23.91 3.50
C SER A 19 7.47 24.03 2.80
N ARG A 20 7.29 23.39 1.63
CA ARG A 20 6.06 23.54 0.83
C ARG A 20 4.97 22.52 1.16
N LYS A 21 5.31 21.37 1.75
CA LYS A 21 4.36 20.24 1.91
C LYS A 21 4.12 19.82 3.37
N TYR A 22 5.08 20.02 4.25
CA TYR A 22 5.04 19.49 5.62
C TYR A 22 5.06 20.57 6.69
N CYS A 23 5.69 21.72 6.41
CA CYS A 23 5.63 22.92 7.25
C CYS A 23 4.25 23.58 7.12
N ASN A 24 3.61 23.85 8.26
CA ASN A 24 2.36 24.60 8.37
C ASN A 24 2.61 26.03 8.89
N GLU A 25 2.07 27.05 8.20
CA GLU A 25 2.05 28.46 8.64
C GLU A 25 3.41 29.02 9.13
N GLY A 26 4.52 28.56 8.55
CA GLY A 26 5.86 29.02 8.93
C GLY A 26 6.35 28.46 10.26
N GLU A 27 5.79 27.36 10.74
CA GLU A 27 6.30 26.64 11.91
C GLU A 27 7.79 26.31 11.75
N SER A 28 8.54 26.49 12.84
CA SER A 28 9.94 26.09 12.90
C SER A 28 10.09 24.56 12.82
N PHE A 29 11.28 24.09 12.42
CA PHE A 29 11.57 22.66 12.40
C PHE A 29 11.36 21.98 13.76
N ALA A 30 11.68 22.67 14.87
CA ALA A 30 11.47 22.14 16.21
C ALA A 30 9.98 21.95 16.53
N GLN A 31 9.13 22.92 16.17
CA GLN A 31 7.68 22.85 16.32
C GLN A 31 7.08 21.75 15.44
N TRP A 32 7.54 21.64 14.18
CA TRP A 32 7.15 20.56 13.28
C TRP A 32 7.46 19.20 13.89
N LEU A 33 8.68 19.01 14.42
CA LEU A 33 9.08 17.77 15.08
C LEU A 33 8.21 17.43 16.30
N ASP A 34 7.91 18.40 17.16
CA ASP A 34 7.04 18.18 18.33
C ASP A 34 5.63 17.77 17.89
N ARG A 35 5.11 18.43 16.86
CA ARG A 35 3.80 18.15 16.28
C ARG A 35 3.73 16.74 15.69
N VAL A 36 4.65 16.38 14.79
CA VAL A 36 4.59 15.07 14.10
C VAL A 36 4.97 13.91 15.02
N SER A 37 5.78 14.15 16.05
CA SER A 37 6.10 13.12 17.06
C SER A 37 5.00 12.91 18.10
N GLY A 38 4.00 13.80 18.17
CA GLY A 38 2.96 13.75 19.21
C GLY A 38 3.53 13.93 20.61
N GLY A 39 4.67 14.65 20.73
CA GLY A 39 5.40 14.81 21.99
C GLY A 39 6.19 13.60 22.46
N SER A 40 6.24 12.49 21.70
CA SER A 40 7.02 11.30 22.04
C SER A 40 8.53 11.55 21.86
N PRO A 41 9.35 11.53 22.92
CA PRO A 41 10.79 11.76 22.80
C PRO A 41 11.48 10.69 21.93
N ALA A 42 11.01 9.45 22.01
CA ALA A 42 11.55 8.34 21.23
C ALA A 42 11.30 8.51 19.72
N VAL A 43 10.07 8.88 19.33
CA VAL A 43 9.74 9.14 17.92
C VAL A 43 10.50 10.36 17.41
N ARG A 44 10.57 11.42 18.21
CA ARG A 44 11.35 12.62 17.88
C ARG A 44 12.83 12.28 17.63
N GLU A 45 13.44 11.45 18.47
CA GLU A 45 14.82 10.99 18.28
C GLU A 45 14.97 10.20 16.97
N LEU A 46 14.08 9.25 16.67
CA LEU A 46 14.18 8.46 15.44
C LEU A 46 14.06 9.31 14.16
N ILE A 47 13.25 10.37 14.19
CA ILE A 47 13.15 11.33 13.07
C ILE A 47 14.45 12.14 12.95
N LEU A 48 14.98 12.65 14.07
CA LEU A 48 16.27 13.37 14.09
C LEU A 48 17.42 12.52 13.55
N GLU A 49 17.45 11.24 13.92
CA GLU A 49 18.40 10.24 13.43
C GLU A 49 18.12 9.78 11.98
N LYS A 50 17.05 10.26 11.35
CA LYS A 50 16.59 9.86 10.00
C LYS A 50 16.28 8.36 9.85
N LYS A 51 16.10 7.65 10.97
CA LYS A 51 15.79 6.21 11.00
C LYS A 51 14.33 5.91 10.70
N PHE A 52 13.44 6.87 10.92
CA PHE A 52 12.01 6.72 10.71
C PHE A 52 11.36 8.01 10.21
N LEU A 53 10.40 7.88 9.32
CA LEU A 53 9.42 8.93 9.01
C LEU A 53 8.03 8.33 8.90
N PHE A 54 7.03 9.08 9.38
CA PHE A 54 5.65 8.76 9.08
C PHE A 54 5.31 8.96 7.59
N GLY A 55 4.18 8.40 7.17
CA GLY A 55 3.57 8.66 5.87
C GLY A 55 3.23 10.14 5.69
N GLY A 56 3.22 10.59 4.44
CA GLY A 56 3.11 12.01 4.13
C GLY A 56 1.88 12.71 4.72
N ARG A 57 0.74 12.02 4.90
CA ARG A 57 -0.45 12.65 5.49
C ARG A 57 -0.27 12.93 6.98
N ILE A 58 0.39 12.04 7.72
CA ILE A 58 0.71 12.25 9.11
C ILE A 58 1.69 13.43 9.25
N LEU A 59 2.76 13.46 8.44
CA LEU A 59 3.75 14.55 8.46
C LEU A 59 3.11 15.93 8.17
N SER A 60 2.13 15.98 7.26
CA SER A 60 1.43 17.22 6.91
C SER A 60 0.34 17.61 7.92
N ASN A 61 -0.40 16.64 8.48
CA ASN A 61 -1.70 16.94 9.11
C ASN A 61 -1.78 16.65 10.61
N ARG A 62 -0.94 15.76 11.18
CA ARG A 62 -1.03 15.39 12.61
C ARG A 62 -0.92 16.65 13.47
N GLY A 63 -1.82 16.81 14.44
CA GLY A 63 -1.82 17.94 15.38
C GLY A 63 -2.42 19.24 14.83
N LEU A 64 -3.02 19.20 13.63
CA LEU A 64 -3.69 20.36 13.00
C LEU A 64 -5.21 20.26 13.00
N GLU A 65 -5.79 19.33 13.74
CA GLU A 65 -7.23 19.04 13.76
C GLU A 65 -8.04 20.23 14.28
N SER A 66 -7.48 20.97 15.24
CA SER A 66 -8.08 22.17 15.84
C SER A 66 -8.10 23.39 14.90
N SER A 67 -7.38 23.34 13.78
CA SER A 67 -7.34 24.43 12.79
C SER A 67 -8.59 24.51 11.90
N GLY A 68 -9.56 23.61 12.10
CA GLY A 68 -10.78 23.52 11.30
C GLY A 68 -10.58 22.92 9.90
N GLN A 69 -9.35 22.47 9.58
CA GLN A 69 -9.04 21.81 8.32
C GLN A 69 -9.59 20.38 8.29
N LYS A 70 -10.42 20.08 7.28
CA LYS A 70 -10.92 18.72 7.01
C LYS A 70 -9.80 17.88 6.43
N THR A 71 -9.09 17.16 7.27
CA THR A 71 -7.95 16.33 6.89
C THR A 71 -8.09 14.93 7.45
N SER A 72 -7.28 14.01 6.94
CA SER A 72 -7.09 12.67 7.50
C SER A 72 -5.60 12.41 7.69
N LEU A 73 -5.28 11.51 8.63
CA LEU A 73 -3.92 11.02 8.87
C LEU A 73 -3.57 9.81 7.99
N SER A 74 -4.57 9.19 7.34
CA SER A 74 -4.36 8.09 6.38
C SER A 74 -4.14 8.60 4.96
N ASN A 75 -3.26 7.92 4.23
CA ASN A 75 -2.85 8.30 2.89
C ASN A 75 -3.83 7.84 1.80
N CYS A 76 -4.33 6.61 1.92
CA CYS A 76 -5.14 5.96 0.90
C CYS A 76 -6.21 5.06 1.54
N TYR A 77 -7.18 4.65 0.72
CA TYR A 77 -8.33 3.86 1.12
C TYR A 77 -8.68 2.83 0.05
N VAL A 78 -9.40 1.78 0.44
CA VAL A 78 -10.07 0.88 -0.51
C VAL A 78 -11.58 1.00 -0.34
N MET A 79 -12.26 1.29 -1.45
CA MET A 79 -13.70 1.40 -1.51
C MET A 79 -14.34 0.02 -1.49
N THR A 80 -15.53 -0.06 -0.90
CA THR A 80 -16.42 -1.20 -1.08
C THR A 80 -16.70 -1.37 -2.58
N PRO A 81 -16.48 -2.56 -3.18
CA PRO A 81 -16.79 -2.80 -4.58
C PRO A 81 -18.30 -2.57 -4.82
N PRO A 82 -18.68 -1.77 -5.84
CA PRO A 82 -20.08 -1.47 -6.11
C PRO A 82 -20.83 -2.74 -6.52
N GLU A 83 -22.08 -2.88 -6.10
CA GLU A 83 -22.97 -3.90 -6.64
C GLU A 83 -23.44 -3.51 -8.05
N ASP A 84 -24.00 -4.47 -8.80
CA ASP A 84 -24.46 -4.29 -10.19
C ASP A 84 -25.80 -3.52 -10.31
N ASN A 85 -25.84 -2.31 -9.75
CA ASN A 85 -26.97 -1.38 -9.86
C ASN A 85 -26.47 0.08 -9.93
N ILE A 86 -27.30 0.96 -10.50
CA ILE A 86 -26.91 2.36 -10.75
C ILE A 86 -26.71 3.12 -9.42
N GLU A 87 -27.53 2.83 -8.42
CA GLU A 87 -27.49 3.47 -7.12
C GLU A 87 -26.12 3.26 -6.44
N ASP A 88 -25.61 2.03 -6.38
CA ASP A 88 -24.33 1.70 -5.76
C ASP A 88 -23.12 2.14 -6.60
N ILE A 89 -23.23 2.09 -7.93
CA ILE A 89 -22.19 2.60 -8.83
C ILE A 89 -21.99 4.11 -8.61
N PHE A 90 -23.07 4.88 -8.51
CA PHE A 90 -23.00 6.32 -8.28
C PHE A 90 -22.78 6.69 -6.80
N ASP A 91 -23.22 5.88 -5.83
CA ASP A 91 -22.84 6.06 -4.43
C ASP A 91 -21.33 5.85 -4.24
N SER A 92 -20.73 4.90 -4.96
CA SER A 92 -19.27 4.72 -5.01
C SER A 92 -18.56 5.98 -5.55
N ALA A 93 -19.09 6.61 -6.61
CA ALA A 93 -18.58 7.88 -7.11
C ALA A 93 -18.67 9.01 -6.06
N LYS A 94 -19.80 9.11 -5.35
CA LYS A 94 -19.99 10.06 -4.24
C LYS A 94 -18.99 9.81 -3.10
N LYS A 95 -18.79 8.54 -2.72
CA LYS A 95 -17.83 8.16 -1.67
C LYS A 95 -16.40 8.49 -2.07
N LEU A 96 -15.99 8.18 -3.31
CA LEU A 96 -14.70 8.58 -3.87
C LEU A 96 -14.49 10.10 -3.76
N ALA A 97 -15.45 10.90 -4.23
CA ALA A 97 -15.39 12.36 -4.15
C ALA A 97 -15.21 12.85 -2.69
N ARG A 98 -15.93 12.23 -1.75
CA ARG A 98 -15.83 12.56 -0.33
C ARG A 98 -14.44 12.22 0.23
N THR A 99 -13.88 11.07 -0.10
CA THR A 99 -12.52 10.70 0.34
C THR A 99 -11.44 11.58 -0.28
N TYR A 100 -11.56 11.93 -1.56
CA TYR A 100 -10.64 12.87 -2.21
C TYR A 100 -10.67 14.25 -1.56
N SER A 101 -11.82 14.70 -1.07
CA SER A 101 -11.94 16.01 -0.40
C SER A 101 -11.16 16.10 0.91
N TYR A 102 -10.75 14.97 1.50
CA TYR A 102 -9.89 14.87 2.68
C TYR A 102 -8.44 14.50 2.33
N GLY A 103 -8.13 14.37 1.04
CA GLY A 103 -6.79 14.10 0.55
C GLY A 103 -6.39 12.62 0.45
N GLY A 104 -7.33 11.68 0.62
CA GLY A 104 -7.06 10.25 0.51
C GLY A 104 -7.10 9.77 -0.95
N GLY A 105 -6.13 8.96 -1.38
CA GLY A 105 -6.24 8.18 -2.63
C GLY A 105 -7.15 6.96 -2.46
N CYS A 106 -7.67 6.39 -3.54
CA CYS A 106 -8.66 5.31 -3.48
C CYS A 106 -8.34 4.14 -4.41
N GLY A 107 -8.55 2.92 -3.93
CA GLY A 107 -8.68 1.72 -4.75
C GLY A 107 -10.12 1.29 -4.87
N ILE A 108 -10.53 0.78 -6.03
CA ILE A 108 -11.85 0.20 -6.25
C ILE A 108 -11.75 -1.02 -7.17
N ASP A 109 -12.46 -2.09 -6.83
CA ASP A 109 -12.65 -3.23 -7.71
C ASP A 109 -14.03 -3.14 -8.37
N ILE A 110 -14.10 -3.37 -9.68
CA ILE A 110 -15.33 -3.27 -10.47
C ILE A 110 -15.80 -4.64 -11.00
N SER A 111 -15.27 -5.74 -10.46
CA SER A 111 -15.56 -7.11 -10.93
C SER A 111 -17.00 -7.55 -10.71
N LYS A 112 -17.73 -6.83 -9.86
CA LYS A 112 -19.16 -7.03 -9.58
C LYS A 112 -20.08 -6.32 -10.56
N ILE A 113 -19.59 -5.48 -11.47
CA ILE A 113 -20.43 -4.79 -12.45
C ILE A 113 -20.59 -5.68 -13.67
N SER A 114 -21.82 -5.79 -14.18
CA SER A 114 -22.12 -6.67 -15.31
C SER A 114 -21.34 -6.33 -16.59
N PRO A 115 -20.99 -7.35 -17.39
CA PRO A 115 -20.28 -7.13 -18.65
C PRO A 115 -21.21 -6.52 -19.71
N GLN A 116 -20.61 -5.92 -20.75
CA GLN A 116 -21.37 -5.31 -21.84
C GLN A 116 -22.28 -6.35 -22.53
N GLY A 117 -23.55 -5.99 -22.75
CA GLY A 117 -24.55 -6.85 -23.37
C GLY A 117 -25.33 -7.74 -22.39
N ALA A 118 -25.02 -7.71 -21.10
CA ALA A 118 -25.82 -8.43 -20.09
C ALA A 118 -27.26 -7.87 -20.03
N LYS A 119 -28.26 -8.74 -19.86
CA LYS A 119 -29.67 -8.33 -19.81
C LYS A 119 -29.97 -7.51 -18.55
N ILE A 120 -30.68 -6.41 -18.74
CA ILE A 120 -31.19 -5.55 -17.67
C ILE A 120 -32.67 -5.24 -17.89
N ASN A 121 -33.43 -5.11 -16.81
CA ASN A 121 -34.88 -4.92 -16.87
C ASN A 121 -35.30 -3.45 -16.92
N ASN A 122 -34.40 -2.54 -17.30
CA ASN A 122 -34.67 -1.11 -17.42
C ASN A 122 -34.84 -0.70 -18.89
N ALA A 123 -34.99 0.61 -19.15
CA ALA A 123 -35.23 1.15 -20.49
C ALA A 123 -34.14 0.80 -21.52
N ALA A 124 -32.91 0.53 -21.08
CA ALA A 124 -31.80 0.23 -21.99
C ALA A 124 -31.75 -1.24 -22.42
N GLN A 125 -32.46 -2.15 -21.74
CA GLN A 125 -32.57 -3.60 -22.01
C GLN A 125 -31.27 -4.41 -21.91
N GLU A 126 -30.11 -3.80 -22.20
CA GLU A 126 -28.78 -4.37 -22.09
C GLU A 126 -27.81 -3.43 -21.34
N ALA A 127 -26.88 -4.03 -20.59
CA ALA A 127 -25.84 -3.32 -19.85
C ALA A 127 -24.77 -2.76 -20.79
N ILE A 128 -24.29 -1.56 -20.48
CA ILE A 128 -23.17 -0.92 -21.20
C ILE A 128 -21.80 -1.52 -20.84
N GLY A 129 -21.74 -2.37 -19.81
CA GLY A 129 -20.53 -3.01 -19.30
C GLY A 129 -19.88 -2.28 -18.12
N ALA A 130 -18.84 -2.90 -17.55
CA ALA A 130 -18.11 -2.36 -16.40
C ALA A 130 -17.18 -1.20 -16.79
N ILE A 131 -16.67 -1.22 -18.02
CA ILE A 131 -15.60 -0.33 -18.50
C ILE A 131 -16.02 1.15 -18.59
N PRO A 132 -17.22 1.51 -19.10
CA PRO A 132 -17.64 2.92 -19.16
C PRO A 132 -17.66 3.64 -17.79
N PHE A 133 -17.91 2.91 -16.69
CA PHE A 133 -17.91 3.51 -15.35
C PHE A 133 -16.49 3.87 -14.85
N MET A 134 -15.44 3.35 -15.50
CA MET A 134 -14.07 3.76 -15.21
C MET A 134 -13.81 5.23 -15.60
N ASP A 135 -14.44 5.70 -16.69
CA ASP A 135 -14.36 7.12 -17.08
C ASP A 135 -15.07 8.01 -16.05
N LEU A 136 -16.20 7.56 -15.49
CA LEU A 136 -16.88 8.25 -14.38
C LEU A 136 -15.95 8.38 -13.17
N TYR A 137 -15.35 7.29 -12.72
CA TYR A 137 -14.48 7.32 -11.54
C TYR A 137 -13.19 8.11 -11.80
N SER A 138 -12.62 8.04 -13.00
CA SER A 138 -11.50 8.88 -13.42
C SER A 138 -11.86 10.36 -13.42
N LEU A 139 -13.04 10.72 -13.94
CA LEU A 139 -13.53 12.10 -13.95
C LEU A 139 -13.71 12.64 -12.53
N VAL A 140 -14.33 11.87 -11.62
CA VAL A 140 -14.46 12.25 -10.21
C VAL A 140 -13.09 12.52 -9.57
N THR A 141 -12.10 11.69 -9.89
CA THR A 141 -10.72 11.83 -9.40
C THR A 141 -10.05 13.10 -9.93
N GLU A 142 -10.37 13.50 -11.16
CA GLU A 142 -9.89 14.75 -11.76
C GLU A 142 -10.50 16.00 -11.13
N LEU A 143 -11.82 15.97 -10.86
CA LEU A 143 -12.58 17.12 -10.40
C LEU A 143 -12.21 17.56 -8.98
N ILE A 144 -11.86 16.62 -8.10
CA ILE A 144 -11.59 16.92 -6.69
C ILE A 144 -10.08 17.14 -6.48
N GLY A 145 -9.67 18.41 -6.52
CA GLY A 145 -8.27 18.83 -6.29
C GLY A 145 -7.83 18.73 -4.82
N GLN A 146 -6.56 18.40 -4.60
CA GLN A 146 -5.95 18.24 -3.27
C GLN A 146 -4.77 19.22 -3.09
N ARG A 147 -5.05 20.54 -2.96
CA ARG A 147 -4.04 21.61 -2.78
C ARG A 147 -2.82 21.45 -3.70
N GLY A 148 -3.05 21.50 -5.02
CA GLY A 148 -1.99 21.34 -6.03
C GLY A 148 -1.61 19.89 -6.37
N ARG A 149 -2.22 18.90 -5.71
CA ARG A 149 -2.15 17.48 -6.10
C ARG A 149 -3.48 17.00 -6.67
N ARG A 150 -3.43 15.97 -7.50
CA ARG A 150 -4.61 15.28 -8.03
C ARG A 150 -4.97 14.11 -7.11
N GLY A 151 -6.23 13.68 -7.12
CA GLY A 151 -6.58 12.39 -6.54
C GLY A 151 -5.82 11.25 -7.22
N ALA A 152 -5.64 10.14 -6.50
CA ALA A 152 -5.03 8.93 -7.03
C ALA A 152 -6.08 7.81 -6.97
N LEU A 153 -6.27 7.11 -8.08
CA LEU A 153 -7.24 6.03 -8.23
C LEU A 153 -6.56 4.76 -8.75
N MET A 154 -6.86 3.62 -8.14
CA MET A 154 -6.60 2.29 -8.69
C MET A 154 -7.93 1.62 -9.01
N ILE A 155 -8.08 1.11 -10.23
CA ILE A 155 -9.23 0.30 -10.62
C ILE A 155 -8.76 -1.12 -10.92
N SER A 156 -9.43 -2.11 -10.35
CA SER A 156 -9.12 -3.52 -10.63
C SER A 156 -10.31 -4.32 -11.15
N LEU A 157 -10.00 -5.34 -11.96
CA LEU A 157 -10.98 -6.26 -12.55
C LEU A 157 -10.44 -7.70 -12.49
N SER A 158 -11.30 -8.66 -12.15
CA SER A 158 -10.99 -10.10 -12.18
C SER A 158 -10.59 -10.57 -13.58
N CYS A 159 -9.58 -11.43 -13.67
CA CYS A 159 -9.19 -12.07 -14.92
C CYS A 159 -10.27 -13.00 -15.51
N SER A 160 -11.25 -13.43 -14.70
CA SER A 160 -12.42 -14.21 -15.14
C SER A 160 -13.56 -13.34 -15.68
N HIS A 161 -13.48 -12.03 -15.57
CA HIS A 161 -14.58 -11.16 -15.99
C HIS A 161 -14.72 -11.13 -17.52
N PRO A 162 -15.94 -11.25 -18.10
CA PRO A 162 -16.10 -11.27 -19.56
C PRO A 162 -15.60 -10.01 -20.30
N ASP A 163 -15.59 -8.84 -19.64
CA ASP A 163 -15.01 -7.60 -20.18
C ASP A 163 -13.48 -7.48 -20.05
N ILE A 164 -12.76 -8.52 -19.60
CA ILE A 164 -11.32 -8.42 -19.31
C ILE A 164 -10.46 -7.94 -20.50
N GLU A 165 -10.76 -8.37 -21.72
CA GLU A 165 -10.03 -7.92 -22.91
C GLU A 165 -10.25 -6.42 -23.16
N ARG A 166 -11.50 -5.94 -23.02
CA ARG A 166 -11.82 -4.50 -23.13
C ARG A 166 -11.15 -3.68 -22.03
N PHE A 167 -11.04 -4.24 -20.82
CA PHE A 167 -10.34 -3.62 -19.70
C PHE A 167 -8.85 -3.45 -20.00
N ILE A 168 -8.21 -4.48 -20.58
CA ILE A 168 -6.81 -4.42 -20.99
C ILE A 168 -6.64 -3.38 -22.11
N ASP A 169 -7.49 -3.43 -23.14
CA ASP A 169 -7.39 -2.55 -24.30
C ASP A 169 -7.68 -1.07 -24.00
N LEU A 170 -8.41 -0.78 -22.91
CA LEU A 170 -8.80 0.58 -22.54
C LEU A 170 -7.61 1.54 -22.47
N LYS A 171 -6.45 1.06 -22.01
CA LYS A 171 -5.25 1.88 -21.82
C LYS A 171 -4.39 2.04 -23.07
N THR A 172 -4.76 1.36 -24.15
CA THR A 172 -4.20 1.66 -25.47
C THR A 172 -4.70 3.01 -26.01
N ASP A 173 -5.82 3.52 -25.48
CA ASP A 173 -6.34 4.86 -25.71
C ASP A 173 -5.89 5.83 -24.59
N LEU A 174 -4.87 6.63 -24.88
CA LEU A 174 -4.28 7.58 -23.94
C LEU A 174 -5.22 8.72 -23.52
N SER A 175 -6.41 8.84 -24.13
CA SER A 175 -7.42 9.85 -23.75
C SER A 175 -8.40 9.36 -22.69
N LYS A 176 -8.46 8.06 -22.42
CA LYS A 176 -9.41 7.45 -21.48
C LYS A 176 -8.78 7.15 -20.13
N VAL A 177 -9.60 7.24 -19.08
CA VAL A 177 -9.20 6.87 -17.71
C VAL A 177 -7.82 7.44 -17.33
N THR A 178 -7.60 8.72 -17.60
CA THR A 178 -6.27 9.36 -17.48
C THR A 178 -5.83 9.60 -16.03
N LYS A 179 -6.74 9.40 -15.07
CA LYS A 179 -6.50 9.65 -13.64
C LYS A 179 -6.62 8.40 -12.78
N ALA A 180 -6.59 7.21 -13.39
CA ALA A 180 -6.51 5.95 -12.66
C ALA A 180 -5.40 5.06 -13.22
N ASN A 181 -4.74 4.34 -12.33
CA ASN A 181 -3.97 3.15 -12.68
C ASN A 181 -4.94 1.96 -12.75
N VAL A 182 -4.68 1.01 -13.63
CA VAL A 182 -5.49 -0.21 -13.73
C VAL A 182 -4.69 -1.46 -13.43
N SER A 183 -5.32 -2.47 -12.84
CA SER A 183 -4.67 -3.77 -12.58
C SER A 183 -5.63 -4.94 -12.70
N VAL A 184 -5.13 -6.06 -13.19
CA VAL A 184 -5.89 -7.32 -13.28
C VAL A 184 -5.70 -8.13 -12.01
N ARG A 185 -6.80 -8.58 -11.41
CA ARG A 185 -6.79 -9.59 -10.35
C ARG A 185 -6.66 -10.96 -10.98
N ILE A 186 -5.45 -11.50 -10.90
CA ILE A 186 -5.06 -12.77 -11.51
C ILE A 186 -5.28 -13.89 -10.50
N SER A 187 -6.09 -14.88 -10.89
CA SER A 187 -6.31 -16.08 -10.09
C SER A 187 -5.22 -17.14 -10.32
N LYS A 188 -5.05 -18.02 -9.34
CA LYS A 188 -4.20 -19.21 -9.43
C LYS A 188 -4.67 -20.14 -10.55
N GLU A 189 -5.99 -20.30 -10.69
CA GLU A 189 -6.59 -21.10 -11.75
C GLU A 189 -6.21 -20.57 -13.15
N PHE A 190 -6.31 -19.26 -13.35
CA PHE A 190 -5.88 -18.63 -14.59
C PHE A 190 -4.39 -18.88 -14.87
N MET A 191 -3.52 -18.68 -13.87
CA MET A 191 -2.08 -18.92 -14.04
C MET A 191 -1.75 -20.40 -14.29
N ASP A 192 -2.49 -21.32 -13.69
CA ASP A 192 -2.35 -22.75 -13.96
C ASP A 192 -2.77 -23.09 -15.41
N ALA A 193 -3.83 -22.45 -15.92
CA ALA A 193 -4.26 -22.56 -17.31
C ALA A 193 -3.21 -21.98 -18.29
N VAL A 194 -2.62 -20.82 -17.98
CA VAL A 194 -1.52 -20.20 -18.74
C VAL A 194 -0.32 -21.15 -18.87
N LYS A 195 0.15 -21.69 -17.74
CA LYS A 195 1.30 -22.60 -17.69
C LYS A 195 1.05 -23.87 -18.50
N LYS A 196 -0.15 -24.45 -18.36
CA LYS A 196 -0.56 -25.69 -19.03
C LYS A 196 -1.08 -25.49 -20.46
N ASN A 197 -1.13 -24.26 -20.96
CA ASN A 197 -1.72 -23.91 -22.26
C ASN A 197 -3.16 -24.43 -22.42
N LYS A 198 -3.99 -24.27 -21.38
CA LYS A 198 -5.39 -24.69 -21.38
C LYS A 198 -6.33 -23.51 -21.68
N PRO A 199 -7.53 -23.77 -22.21
CA PRO A 199 -8.59 -22.78 -22.20
C PRO A 199 -8.92 -22.33 -20.77
N PHE A 200 -9.48 -21.13 -20.66
CA PHE A 200 -9.96 -20.55 -19.42
C PHE A 200 -11.34 -19.95 -19.66
N MET A 201 -12.28 -20.20 -18.73
CA MET A 201 -13.64 -19.70 -18.85
C MET A 201 -13.72 -18.31 -18.22
N LEU A 202 -14.10 -17.32 -19.03
CA LEU A 202 -14.60 -16.05 -18.51
C LEU A 202 -16.06 -16.25 -18.13
N GLU A 203 -16.46 -15.82 -16.95
CA GLU A 203 -17.80 -16.04 -16.43
C GLU A 203 -18.31 -14.85 -15.61
N TYR A 204 -19.61 -14.62 -15.70
CA TYR A 204 -20.33 -13.67 -14.88
C TYR A 204 -21.78 -14.14 -14.68
N THR A 205 -22.28 -14.07 -13.44
CA THR A 205 -23.69 -14.35 -13.16
C THR A 205 -24.35 -13.08 -12.65
N ARG A 206 -25.36 -12.59 -13.38
CA ARG A 206 -26.13 -11.43 -12.97
C ARG A 206 -27.30 -11.86 -12.09
N GLU A 207 -27.19 -11.64 -10.78
CA GLU A 207 -28.16 -12.14 -9.81
C GLU A 207 -29.60 -11.69 -10.09
N THR A 208 -29.79 -10.42 -10.49
CA THR A 208 -31.13 -9.85 -10.70
C THR A 208 -31.89 -10.41 -11.91
N THR A 209 -31.18 -10.96 -12.91
CA THR A 209 -31.80 -11.61 -14.08
C THR A 209 -31.57 -13.13 -14.11
N ALA A 210 -30.79 -13.66 -13.18
CA ALA A 210 -30.26 -15.03 -13.18
C ALA A 210 -29.53 -15.40 -14.50
N GLU A 211 -29.06 -14.40 -15.25
CA GLU A 211 -28.35 -14.64 -16.50
C GLU A 211 -26.89 -15.03 -16.21
N ARG A 212 -26.47 -16.15 -16.79
CA ARG A 212 -25.09 -16.62 -16.75
C ARG A 212 -24.43 -16.36 -18.11
N ILE A 213 -23.36 -15.59 -18.09
CA ILE A 213 -22.57 -15.20 -19.27
C ILE A 213 -21.25 -15.95 -19.18
N GLU A 214 -20.93 -16.71 -20.22
CA GLU A 214 -19.71 -17.52 -20.28
C GLU A 214 -19.02 -17.34 -21.63
N ARG A 215 -17.70 -17.25 -21.61
CA ARG A 215 -16.87 -17.14 -22.81
C ARG A 215 -15.52 -17.79 -22.59
N GLU A 216 -15.23 -18.82 -23.35
CA GLU A 216 -13.93 -19.50 -23.30
C GLU A 216 -12.86 -18.69 -24.05
N VAL A 217 -11.67 -18.54 -23.45
CA VAL A 217 -10.50 -17.88 -24.04
C VAL A 217 -9.25 -18.73 -23.91
N ASN A 218 -8.26 -18.50 -24.77
CA ASN A 218 -6.94 -19.09 -24.58
C ASN A 218 -6.18 -18.32 -23.48
N ALA A 219 -5.96 -18.97 -22.33
CA ALA A 219 -5.34 -18.34 -21.17
C ALA A 219 -3.96 -17.76 -21.48
N ARG A 220 -3.14 -18.48 -22.25
CA ARG A 220 -1.77 -18.07 -22.59
C ARG A 220 -1.77 -16.85 -23.51
N VAL A 221 -2.71 -16.77 -24.45
CA VAL A 221 -2.87 -15.60 -25.33
C VAL A 221 -3.34 -14.40 -24.51
N LEU A 222 -4.34 -14.57 -23.64
CA LEU A 222 -4.83 -13.48 -22.79
C LEU A 222 -3.75 -12.96 -21.84
N PHE A 223 -2.97 -13.85 -21.19
CA PHE A 223 -1.87 -13.42 -20.31
C PHE A 223 -0.74 -12.73 -21.08
N ARG A 224 -0.45 -13.19 -22.30
CA ARG A 224 0.50 -12.51 -23.19
C ARG A 224 0.02 -11.12 -23.56
N HIS A 225 -1.27 -10.95 -23.85
CA HIS A 225 -1.88 -9.65 -24.13
C HIS A 225 -1.74 -8.69 -22.94
N ILE A 226 -2.02 -9.16 -21.72
CA ILE A 226 -1.77 -8.39 -20.48
C ILE A 226 -0.31 -7.91 -20.42
N ALA A 227 0.65 -8.79 -20.70
CA ALA A 227 2.07 -8.46 -20.63
C ALA A 227 2.51 -7.49 -21.74
N GLU A 228 2.00 -7.64 -22.96
CA GLU A 228 2.33 -6.77 -24.10
C GLU A 228 1.77 -5.36 -23.88
N VAL A 229 0.51 -5.22 -23.45
CA VAL A 229 -0.05 -3.91 -23.12
C VAL A 229 0.65 -3.27 -21.92
N ASN A 230 0.99 -4.05 -20.88
CA ASN A 230 1.79 -3.53 -19.77
C ASN A 230 3.18 -3.05 -20.21
N TRP A 231 3.82 -3.75 -21.15
CA TRP A 231 5.11 -3.35 -21.70
C TRP A 231 5.02 -2.03 -22.48
N ASP A 232 3.99 -1.88 -23.30
CA ASP A 232 3.83 -0.70 -24.17
C ASP A 232 3.31 0.54 -23.41
N TYR A 233 2.48 0.35 -22.37
CA TYR A 233 1.74 1.43 -21.69
C TYR A 233 1.98 1.55 -20.18
N GLY A 234 2.68 0.58 -19.56
CA GLY A 234 2.94 0.53 -18.11
C GLY A 234 1.80 -0.07 -17.27
N GLU A 235 0.68 -0.43 -17.88
CA GLU A 235 -0.53 -0.96 -17.26
C GLU A 235 -1.28 -1.89 -18.24
N PRO A 236 -2.13 -2.83 -17.79
CA PRO A 236 -2.53 -3.08 -16.41
C PRO A 236 -1.43 -3.74 -15.57
N GLY A 237 -1.40 -3.44 -14.28
CA GLY A 237 -0.62 -4.19 -13.29
C GLY A 237 -1.21 -5.57 -13.02
N ALA A 238 -0.48 -6.40 -12.26
CA ALA A 238 -0.87 -7.77 -11.93
C ALA A 238 -1.02 -7.95 -10.41
N LEU A 239 -2.24 -8.28 -9.97
CA LEU A 239 -2.56 -8.58 -8.58
C LEU A 239 -2.84 -10.07 -8.44
N PHE A 240 -1.87 -10.85 -7.96
CA PHE A 240 -2.03 -12.29 -7.75
C PHE A 240 -2.94 -12.56 -6.55
N TRP A 241 -4.24 -12.69 -6.81
CA TRP A 241 -5.28 -12.52 -5.80
C TRP A 241 -5.28 -13.64 -4.76
N ASP A 242 -5.06 -14.89 -5.16
CA ASP A 242 -4.94 -16.02 -4.22
C ASP A 242 -3.77 -15.85 -3.26
N ARG A 243 -2.65 -15.26 -3.74
CA ARG A 243 -1.49 -14.99 -2.88
C ARG A 243 -1.81 -13.87 -1.90
N ILE A 244 -2.47 -12.81 -2.36
CA ILE A 244 -2.92 -11.69 -1.52
C ILE A 244 -3.88 -12.19 -0.43
N ALA A 245 -4.91 -12.94 -0.82
CA ALA A 245 -5.93 -13.46 0.08
C ALA A 245 -5.41 -14.56 1.02
N GLY A 246 -4.46 -15.39 0.57
CA GLY A 246 -3.97 -16.54 1.34
C GLY A 246 -2.67 -16.33 2.12
N TRP A 247 -1.94 -15.21 1.93
CA TRP A 247 -0.66 -14.95 2.60
C TRP A 247 -0.68 -13.66 3.41
N ASN A 248 -1.53 -13.64 4.43
CA ASN A 248 -1.65 -12.54 5.39
C ASN A 248 -2.07 -13.11 6.75
N LEU A 249 -2.12 -12.27 7.79
CA LEU A 249 -2.45 -12.71 9.15
C LEU A 249 -3.92 -13.05 9.37
N LEU A 250 -4.81 -12.61 8.48
CA LEU A 250 -6.26 -12.82 8.57
C LEU A 250 -6.77 -13.85 7.56
N SER A 251 -5.87 -14.61 6.90
CA SER A 251 -6.26 -15.53 5.82
C SER A 251 -7.17 -16.67 6.27
N ASN A 252 -7.21 -16.95 7.58
CA ASN A 252 -8.07 -17.97 8.18
C ASN A 252 -9.28 -17.37 8.91
N THR A 253 -9.50 -16.05 8.81
CA THR A 253 -10.62 -15.38 9.46
C THR A 253 -11.83 -15.39 8.54
N GLU A 254 -12.88 -16.10 8.97
CA GLU A 254 -14.07 -16.42 8.17
C GLU A 254 -14.76 -15.16 7.62
N ASP A 255 -14.87 -14.12 8.44
CA ASP A 255 -15.54 -12.86 8.08
C ASP A 255 -14.60 -11.81 7.47
N PHE A 256 -13.36 -12.16 7.13
CA PHE A 256 -12.39 -11.23 6.54
C PHE A 256 -12.15 -11.52 5.06
N GLN A 257 -12.25 -10.47 4.25
CA GLN A 257 -11.81 -10.49 2.86
C GLN A 257 -11.28 -9.13 2.43
N TYR A 258 -10.31 -9.17 1.51
CA TYR A 258 -9.86 -7.99 0.81
C TYR A 258 -10.92 -7.53 -0.20
N ALA A 259 -11.19 -6.23 -0.21
CA ALA A 259 -12.05 -5.60 -1.22
C ALA A 259 -11.28 -5.22 -2.49
N GLY A 260 -9.99 -4.91 -2.32
CA GLY A 260 -9.12 -4.41 -3.39
C GLY A 260 -7.75 -4.03 -2.83
N VAL A 261 -7.02 -3.21 -3.57
CA VAL A 261 -5.74 -2.64 -3.15
C VAL A 261 -5.77 -1.13 -3.31
N ASN A 262 -5.00 -0.42 -2.49
CA ASN A 262 -4.85 1.04 -2.59
C ASN A 262 -4.17 1.46 -3.92
N PRO A 263 -4.09 2.78 -4.25
CA PRO A 263 -3.51 3.29 -5.49
C PRO A 263 -2.10 2.80 -5.85
N CYS A 264 -1.29 2.50 -4.84
CA CYS A 264 0.10 2.07 -4.98
C CYS A 264 0.26 0.54 -4.94
N ALA A 265 -0.85 -0.20 -4.75
CA ALA A 265 -0.94 -1.67 -4.73
C ALA A 265 -0.17 -2.41 -3.63
N GLU A 266 0.46 -1.69 -2.70
CA GLU A 266 1.23 -2.23 -1.57
C GLU A 266 0.34 -2.62 -0.38
N GLU A 267 -0.85 -2.05 -0.25
CA GLU A 267 -1.82 -2.39 0.79
C GLU A 267 -3.10 -2.96 0.16
N PRO A 268 -3.26 -4.29 0.14
CA PRO A 268 -4.56 -4.90 0.08
C PRO A 268 -5.34 -4.52 1.33
N LEU A 269 -6.58 -4.06 1.17
CA LEU A 269 -7.39 -3.58 2.28
C LEU A 269 -8.83 -4.11 2.15
N PRO A 270 -9.52 -4.35 3.28
CA PRO A 270 -10.94 -4.65 3.29
C PRO A 270 -11.74 -3.43 2.83
N ALA A 271 -13.05 -3.61 2.65
CA ALA A 271 -13.97 -2.52 2.38
C ALA A 271 -13.85 -1.41 3.45
N GLY A 272 -13.65 -0.16 3.01
CA GLY A 272 -13.43 0.98 3.89
C GLY A 272 -12.06 1.00 4.58
N GLY A 273 -11.20 0.02 4.34
CA GLY A 273 -9.87 -0.04 4.96
C GLY A 273 -9.03 1.19 4.57
N SER A 274 -8.19 1.63 5.50
CA SER A 274 -7.37 2.84 5.38
C SER A 274 -5.88 2.50 5.53
N CYS A 275 -5.06 3.31 4.88
CA CYS A 275 -3.62 3.13 4.78
C CYS A 275 -2.92 4.15 5.69
N LEU A 276 -2.66 3.77 6.94
CA LEU A 276 -1.92 4.56 7.92
C LEU A 276 -0.47 4.08 7.98
N LEU A 277 0.45 4.88 7.45
CA LEU A 277 1.79 4.40 7.11
C LEU A 277 2.93 5.08 7.88
N GLY A 278 4.03 4.34 8.03
CA GLY A 278 5.35 4.84 8.36
C GLY A 278 6.44 4.05 7.63
N SER A 279 7.67 4.55 7.60
CA SER A 279 8.77 3.89 6.90
C SER A 279 10.09 3.99 7.67
N LEU A 280 10.79 2.86 7.77
CA LEU A 280 12.11 2.74 8.37
C LEU A 280 13.20 2.96 7.33
N ASN A 281 14.17 3.82 7.61
CA ASN A 281 15.30 4.03 6.71
C ASN A 281 16.41 3.01 6.97
N LEU A 282 16.47 1.96 6.15
CA LEU A 282 17.44 0.87 6.31
C LEU A 282 18.89 1.36 6.24
N SER A 283 19.18 2.45 5.52
CA SER A 283 20.53 2.99 5.40
C SER A 283 21.11 3.48 6.73
N GLU A 284 20.26 3.89 7.67
CA GLU A 284 20.68 4.47 8.96
C GLU A 284 20.87 3.42 10.06
N PHE A 285 20.77 2.14 9.69
CA PHE A 285 21.12 1.00 10.54
C PHE A 285 22.45 0.34 10.16
N VAL A 286 23.18 0.89 9.17
CA VAL A 286 24.50 0.37 8.80
C VAL A 286 25.58 0.99 9.69
N LYS A 287 26.33 0.12 10.38
CA LYS A 287 27.55 0.46 11.13
C LYS A 287 28.75 0.41 10.19
N ASN A 288 29.71 1.31 10.39
CA ASN A 288 30.95 1.41 9.61
C ASN A 288 30.70 1.40 8.08
N PRO A 289 29.85 2.29 7.55
CA PRO A 289 29.48 2.25 6.14
C PRO A 289 30.68 2.47 5.22
N PHE A 290 30.68 1.81 4.06
CA PHE A 290 31.73 1.88 3.04
C PHE A 290 33.09 1.30 3.46
N THR A 291 33.12 0.43 4.46
CA THR A 291 34.32 -0.31 4.88
C THR A 291 34.09 -1.81 4.83
N ASP A 292 35.15 -2.60 4.90
CA ASP A 292 35.07 -4.07 4.99
C ASP A 292 34.46 -4.55 6.32
N GLU A 293 34.29 -3.66 7.30
CA GLU A 293 33.65 -3.93 8.60
C GLU A 293 32.17 -3.51 8.62
N ALA A 294 31.60 -3.14 7.47
CA ALA A 294 30.22 -2.68 7.36
C ALA A 294 29.23 -3.77 7.77
N THR A 295 28.35 -3.47 8.72
CA THR A 295 27.36 -4.44 9.24
C THR A 295 26.02 -3.79 9.51
N PHE A 296 24.94 -4.57 9.44
CA PHE A 296 23.58 -4.09 9.74
C PHE A 296 23.26 -4.27 11.23
N ASP A 297 22.78 -3.21 11.89
CA ASP A 297 22.41 -3.21 13.31
C ASP A 297 20.98 -3.72 13.53
N PHE A 298 20.83 -5.04 13.56
CA PHE A 298 19.54 -5.69 13.87
C PHE A 298 19.01 -5.35 15.26
N GLY A 299 19.88 -5.06 16.24
CA GLY A 299 19.45 -4.69 17.59
C GLY A 299 18.69 -3.37 17.57
N ARG A 300 19.34 -2.32 17.06
CA ARG A 300 18.70 -0.99 16.93
C ARG A 300 17.51 -1.02 15.97
N PHE A 301 17.53 -1.86 14.93
CA PHE A 301 16.41 -2.05 14.02
C PHE A 301 15.17 -2.58 14.75
N LYS A 302 15.32 -3.63 15.57
CA LYS A 302 14.21 -4.17 16.39
C LYS A 302 13.65 -3.13 17.36
N ASP A 303 14.51 -2.39 18.05
CA ASP A 303 14.07 -1.32 18.96
C ASP A 303 13.27 -0.23 18.23
N CYS A 304 13.74 0.16 17.03
CA CYS A 304 13.04 1.13 16.19
C CYS A 304 11.66 0.62 15.77
N ILE A 305 11.56 -0.64 15.31
CA ILE A 305 10.27 -1.25 14.95
C ILE A 305 9.28 -1.16 16.10
N ARG A 306 9.71 -1.50 17.33
CA ARG A 306 8.83 -1.45 18.52
C ARG A 306 8.27 -0.04 18.76
N ILE A 307 9.14 0.98 18.69
CA ILE A 307 8.73 2.38 18.83
C ILE A 307 7.74 2.77 17.73
N CYS A 308 8.03 2.40 16.48
CA CYS A 308 7.17 2.73 15.34
C CYS A 308 5.78 2.06 15.42
N ILE A 309 5.69 0.81 15.87
CA ILE A 309 4.40 0.11 16.03
C ILE A 309 3.51 0.80 17.08
N ARG A 310 4.10 1.26 18.20
CA ARG A 310 3.38 2.05 19.20
C ARG A 310 2.93 3.39 18.61
N ALA A 311 3.86 4.10 17.97
CA ALA A 311 3.60 5.43 17.41
C ALA A 311 2.52 5.42 16.32
N LEU A 312 2.50 4.42 15.44
CA LEU A 312 1.45 4.27 14.42
C LEU A 312 0.08 3.97 15.05
N ASN A 313 0.04 3.22 16.15
CA ASN A 313 -1.22 2.98 16.88
C ASN A 313 -1.75 4.25 17.57
N GLU A 314 -0.86 5.07 18.14
CA GLU A 314 -1.25 6.36 18.72
C GLU A 314 -1.86 7.28 17.64
N VAL A 315 -1.20 7.39 16.48
CA VAL A 315 -1.71 8.17 15.34
C VAL A 315 -3.04 7.63 14.82
N LEU A 316 -3.22 6.31 14.84
CA LEU A 316 -4.49 5.69 14.46
C LEU A 316 -5.62 6.10 15.41
N ASP A 317 -5.37 6.09 16.72
CA ASP A 317 -6.36 6.52 17.71
C ASP A 317 -6.72 8.00 17.55
N GLU A 318 -5.71 8.86 17.36
CA GLU A 318 -5.89 10.29 17.06
C GLU A 318 -6.70 10.52 15.77
N GLY A 319 -6.48 9.68 14.76
CA GLY A 319 -7.04 9.81 13.42
C GLY A 319 -8.43 9.22 13.23
N MET A 320 -8.96 8.47 14.20
CA MET A 320 -10.19 7.68 14.06
C MET A 320 -11.37 8.54 13.59
N ASP A 321 -11.53 9.71 14.19
CA ASP A 321 -12.62 10.63 13.85
C ASP A 321 -12.35 11.53 12.64
N LEU A 322 -11.21 11.36 11.99
CA LEU A 322 -10.80 12.16 10.84
C LEU A 322 -11.09 11.44 9.51
N HIS A 323 -11.52 10.17 9.54
CA HIS A 323 -11.89 9.44 8.34
C HIS A 323 -13.17 10.03 7.69
N PRO A 324 -13.17 10.27 6.37
CA PRO A 324 -14.26 11.03 5.73
C PRO A 324 -15.60 10.29 5.64
N LEU A 325 -15.59 8.95 5.69
CA LEU A 325 -16.76 8.08 5.57
C LEU A 325 -16.94 7.22 6.81
N GLU A 326 -18.19 6.89 7.13
CA GLU A 326 -18.55 6.03 8.26
C GLU A 326 -17.99 4.60 8.11
N GLU A 327 -18.03 4.03 6.89
CA GLU A 327 -17.46 2.70 6.63
C GLU A 327 -15.95 2.64 6.92
N GLN A 328 -15.24 3.76 6.71
CA GLN A 328 -13.81 3.86 6.97
C GLN A 328 -13.51 3.96 8.47
N ARG A 329 -14.32 4.72 9.22
CA ARG A 329 -14.24 4.78 10.69
C ARG A 329 -14.46 3.42 11.32
N ARG A 330 -15.49 2.70 10.85
CA ARG A 330 -15.79 1.34 11.33
C ARG A 330 -14.66 0.36 11.02
N SER A 331 -14.16 0.35 9.78
CA SER A 331 -13.06 -0.52 9.38
C SER A 331 -11.79 -0.25 10.21
N ALA A 332 -11.43 1.01 10.39
CA ALA A 332 -10.32 1.42 11.24
C ALA A 332 -10.53 1.05 12.72
N ALA A 333 -11.74 1.19 13.28
CA ALA A 333 -12.00 0.83 14.67
C ALA A 333 -12.02 -0.69 14.90
N ASP A 334 -12.66 -1.43 14.00
CA ASP A 334 -12.88 -2.87 14.11
C ASP A 334 -11.58 -3.66 13.95
N LEU A 335 -10.76 -3.25 12.98
CA LEU A 335 -9.57 -3.98 12.61
C LEU A 335 -8.33 -3.31 13.24
N ARG A 336 -8.20 -1.96 13.20
CA ARG A 336 -7.07 -1.08 13.66
C ARG A 336 -5.86 -0.82 12.73
N GLN A 337 -6.11 -0.50 11.47
CA GLN A 337 -5.21 -0.71 10.31
C GLN A 337 -3.92 0.13 10.26
N ILE A 338 -2.74 -0.50 10.38
CA ILE A 338 -1.42 0.16 10.22
C ILE A 338 -0.48 -0.56 9.24
N GLY A 339 0.38 0.20 8.59
CA GLY A 339 1.44 -0.30 7.72
C GLY A 339 2.80 0.33 8.05
N LEU A 340 3.79 -0.52 8.32
CA LEU A 340 5.18 -0.10 8.48
C LEU A 340 5.97 -0.63 7.29
N GLY A 341 6.53 0.27 6.50
CA GLY A 341 7.35 -0.04 5.34
C GLY A 341 8.84 0.26 5.58
N ILE A 342 9.60 0.22 4.49
CA ILE A 342 11.04 0.49 4.47
C ILE A 342 11.39 1.54 3.42
N MET A 343 12.53 2.20 3.60
CA MET A 343 13.19 3.03 2.62
C MET A 343 14.71 2.82 2.70
N GLY A 344 15.46 3.32 1.72
CA GLY A 344 16.92 3.24 1.73
C GLY A 344 17.48 1.84 1.57
N LEU A 345 16.75 0.90 0.93
CA LEU A 345 17.28 -0.45 0.66
C LEU A 345 18.53 -0.40 -0.21
N ALA A 346 18.48 0.35 -1.32
CA ALA A 346 19.62 0.52 -2.21
C ALA A 346 20.80 1.18 -1.48
N ASP A 347 20.53 2.25 -0.71
CA ASP A 347 21.54 2.96 0.07
C ASP A 347 22.18 2.05 1.14
N MET A 348 21.39 1.21 1.82
CA MET A 348 21.89 0.20 2.75
C MET A 348 22.83 -0.79 2.06
N LEU A 349 22.43 -1.34 0.91
CA LEU A 349 23.26 -2.27 0.14
C LEU A 349 24.58 -1.63 -0.30
N ILE A 350 24.53 -0.38 -0.79
CA ILE A 350 25.72 0.39 -1.17
C ILE A 350 26.62 0.63 0.05
N LYS A 351 26.06 1.03 1.20
CA LYS A 351 26.81 1.23 2.45
C LYS A 351 27.47 -0.07 2.95
N LEU A 352 26.88 -1.23 2.66
CA LEU A 352 27.42 -2.55 3.00
C LEU A 352 28.39 -3.12 1.96
N GLY A 353 28.55 -2.47 0.79
CA GLY A 353 29.34 -3.02 -0.31
C GLY A 353 28.71 -4.25 -0.99
N ILE A 354 27.39 -4.43 -0.87
CA ILE A 354 26.64 -5.59 -1.39
C ILE A 354 25.94 -5.21 -2.69
N ALA A 355 26.09 -6.01 -3.74
CA ALA A 355 25.42 -5.79 -5.03
C ALA A 355 23.97 -6.30 -5.01
N TYR A 356 23.03 -5.49 -5.50
CA TYR A 356 21.63 -5.90 -5.60
C TYR A 356 21.47 -7.12 -6.52
N GLY A 357 20.80 -8.15 -6.02
CA GLY A 357 20.53 -9.39 -6.76
C GLY A 357 21.56 -10.50 -6.53
N GLU A 358 22.67 -10.23 -5.83
CA GLU A 358 23.59 -11.28 -5.40
C GLU A 358 23.05 -12.03 -4.18
N GLU A 359 23.57 -13.22 -3.92
CA GLU A 359 23.09 -14.11 -2.85
C GLU A 359 23.06 -13.42 -1.48
N ALA A 360 24.11 -12.68 -1.13
CA ALA A 360 24.19 -11.92 0.12
C ALA A 360 23.05 -10.89 0.25
N SER A 361 22.69 -10.19 -0.83
CA SER A 361 21.58 -9.23 -0.83
C SER A 361 20.22 -9.91 -0.59
N ILE A 362 20.02 -11.10 -1.15
CA ILE A 362 18.77 -11.86 -1.03
C ILE A 362 18.61 -12.38 0.40
N ILE A 363 19.67 -12.95 0.97
CA ILE A 363 19.70 -13.42 2.37
C ILE A 363 19.41 -12.26 3.32
N LEU A 364 20.09 -11.13 3.14
CA LEU A 364 19.86 -9.95 3.98
C LEU A 364 18.42 -9.43 3.88
N CYS A 365 17.83 -9.44 2.68
CA CYS A 365 16.42 -9.09 2.47
C CYS A 365 15.44 -10.04 3.14
N ASP A 366 15.76 -11.33 3.22
CA ASP A 366 15.01 -12.30 4.01
C ASP A 366 15.12 -12.01 5.51
N GLU A 367 16.33 -11.77 6.01
CA GLU A 367 16.61 -11.59 7.43
C GLU A 367 15.93 -10.36 8.04
N PHE A 368 16.05 -9.18 7.41
CA PHE A 368 15.35 -8.01 7.95
C PHE A 368 13.84 -8.11 7.73
N GLY A 369 13.37 -8.72 6.63
CA GLY A 369 11.94 -8.93 6.38
C GLY A 369 11.29 -9.79 7.47
N PHE A 370 11.93 -10.92 7.79
CA PHE A 370 11.52 -11.77 8.91
C PHE A 370 11.61 -11.03 10.25
N THR A 371 12.73 -10.36 10.52
CA THR A 371 12.93 -9.59 11.77
C THR A 371 11.86 -8.53 11.96
N MET A 372 11.50 -7.83 10.89
CA MET A 372 10.48 -6.79 10.92
C MET A 372 9.09 -7.36 11.19
N ALA A 373 8.72 -8.47 10.54
CA ALA A 373 7.45 -9.15 10.77
C ALA A 373 7.33 -9.69 12.20
N ASP A 374 8.33 -10.47 12.63
CA ASP A 374 8.37 -11.10 13.95
C ASP A 374 8.31 -10.05 15.07
N THR A 375 9.12 -9.00 14.97
CA THR A 375 9.17 -7.92 15.98
C THR A 375 7.88 -7.11 16.01
N ALA A 376 7.27 -6.83 14.86
CA ALA A 376 6.02 -6.10 14.80
C ALA A 376 4.85 -6.91 15.38
N ILE A 377 4.80 -8.21 15.11
CA ILE A 377 3.80 -9.13 15.68
C ILE A 377 3.98 -9.22 17.21
N ALA A 378 5.22 -9.40 17.68
CA ALA A 378 5.51 -9.46 19.11
C ALA A 378 5.11 -8.16 19.84
N GLU A 379 5.46 -7.00 19.27
CA GLU A 379 5.08 -5.71 19.88
C GLU A 379 3.56 -5.47 19.84
N SER A 380 2.88 -5.87 18.76
CA SER A 380 1.42 -5.82 18.67
C SER A 380 0.74 -6.70 19.74
N ALA A 381 1.33 -7.84 20.09
CA ALA A 381 0.85 -8.71 21.16
C ALA A 381 1.05 -8.08 22.54
N LEU A 382 2.21 -7.46 22.81
CA LEU A 382 2.47 -6.72 24.05
C LEU A 382 1.51 -5.54 24.23
N LEU A 383 1.23 -4.81 23.15
CA LEU A 383 0.22 -3.75 23.17
C LEU A 383 -1.17 -4.28 23.48
N ALA A 384 -1.55 -5.42 22.90
CA ALA A 384 -2.84 -6.04 23.17
C ALA A 384 -2.97 -6.53 24.63
N GLU A 385 -1.89 -6.99 25.24
CA GLU A 385 -1.87 -7.35 26.67
C GLU A 385 -2.18 -6.15 27.57
N LYS A 386 -1.62 -4.98 27.24
CA LYS A 386 -1.79 -3.76 28.04
C LYS A 386 -3.12 -3.03 27.76
N GLU A 387 -3.53 -2.97 26.50
CA GLU A 387 -4.59 -2.05 26.03
C GLU A 387 -5.79 -2.78 25.43
N GLY A 388 -5.73 -4.11 25.33
CA GLY A 388 -6.72 -4.96 24.69
C GLY A 388 -6.47 -5.13 23.18
N ALA A 389 -6.88 -6.27 22.63
CA ALA A 389 -6.85 -6.49 21.19
C ALA A 389 -7.92 -5.69 20.43
N TYR A 390 -7.73 -5.59 19.12
CA TYR A 390 -8.76 -5.04 18.24
C TYR A 390 -10.06 -5.86 18.30
N PRO A 391 -11.23 -5.24 18.09
CA PRO A 391 -12.54 -5.89 18.24
C PRO A 391 -12.71 -7.21 17.48
N LYS A 392 -12.21 -7.30 16.24
CA LYS A 392 -12.30 -8.51 15.39
C LYS A 392 -11.15 -9.50 15.56
N CYS A 393 -10.36 -9.40 16.64
CA CYS A 393 -9.21 -10.27 16.83
C CYS A 393 -9.64 -11.69 17.17
N CYS A 394 -9.23 -12.65 16.32
CA CYS A 394 -9.32 -14.08 16.61
C CYS A 394 -7.91 -14.68 16.64
N ALA A 395 -7.30 -14.71 17.84
CA ALA A 395 -5.91 -15.14 17.98
C ALA A 395 -5.67 -16.58 17.47
N GLY A 396 -6.63 -17.48 17.65
CA GLY A 396 -6.53 -18.87 17.16
C GLY A 396 -6.38 -18.95 15.64
N GLU A 397 -7.19 -18.20 14.90
CA GLU A 397 -7.13 -18.14 13.43
C GLU A 397 -5.84 -17.49 12.94
N ILE A 398 -5.42 -16.41 13.60
CA ILE A 398 -4.17 -15.69 13.29
C ILE A 398 -2.97 -16.62 13.49
N ILE A 399 -2.90 -17.33 14.62
CA ILE A 399 -1.84 -18.29 14.88
C ILE A 399 -1.85 -19.39 13.82
N ALA A 400 -3.02 -19.86 13.40
CA ALA A 400 -3.14 -20.89 12.36
C ALA A 400 -2.77 -20.39 10.95
N ALA A 401 -2.69 -19.07 10.71
CA ALA A 401 -2.44 -18.51 9.39
C ALA A 401 -1.04 -18.90 8.87
N PRO A 402 -0.90 -19.26 7.58
CA PRO A 402 0.40 -19.61 7.00
C PRO A 402 1.45 -18.50 7.12
N TYR A 403 1.02 -17.23 7.01
CA TYR A 403 1.89 -16.08 7.17
C TYR A 403 2.48 -16.02 8.59
N PHE A 404 1.64 -16.18 9.61
CA PHE A 404 2.09 -16.15 11.01
C PHE A 404 3.09 -17.27 11.27
N GLN A 405 2.77 -18.49 10.83
CA GLN A 405 3.64 -19.65 11.06
C GLN A 405 5.03 -19.51 10.45
N ALA A 406 5.13 -18.86 9.29
CA ALA A 406 6.37 -18.66 8.55
C ALA A 406 7.19 -17.45 9.04
N ASN A 407 6.56 -16.44 9.66
CA ASN A 407 7.20 -15.16 9.99
C ASN A 407 7.25 -14.86 11.49
N THR A 408 7.22 -15.90 12.34
CA THR A 408 7.34 -15.75 13.79
C THR A 408 8.31 -16.76 14.40
N THR A 409 9.09 -16.29 15.36
CA THR A 409 9.97 -17.11 16.22
C THR A 409 9.15 -17.91 17.23
N LYS A 410 9.79 -18.87 17.93
CA LYS A 410 9.09 -19.64 18.97
C LYS A 410 8.65 -18.74 20.11
N GLU A 411 9.50 -17.79 20.48
CA GLU A 411 9.28 -16.79 21.51
C GLU A 411 8.07 -15.91 21.17
N THR A 412 7.97 -15.41 19.93
CA THR A 412 6.79 -14.65 19.47
C THR A 412 5.53 -15.52 19.44
N LYS A 413 5.64 -16.78 19.00
CA LYS A 413 4.50 -17.71 19.02
C LYS A 413 4.01 -17.96 20.45
N GLU A 414 4.92 -18.13 21.39
CA GLU A 414 4.62 -18.31 22.81
C GLU A 414 4.04 -17.04 23.41
N LEU A 415 4.56 -15.86 23.07
CA LEU A 415 4.00 -14.59 23.52
C LEU A 415 2.55 -14.41 23.09
N VAL A 416 2.21 -14.78 21.84
CA VAL A 416 0.85 -14.70 21.32
C VAL A 416 -0.06 -15.81 21.90
N LYS A 417 0.52 -16.92 22.41
CA LYS A 417 -0.21 -18.06 23.00
C LYS A 417 -0.40 -18.00 24.52
N ASN A 418 0.63 -17.60 25.27
CA ASN A 418 0.75 -17.76 26.73
C ASN A 418 -0.01 -16.70 27.55
N THR A 419 -0.73 -15.81 26.89
CA THR A 419 -1.60 -14.81 27.53
C THR A 419 -2.97 -15.41 27.91
N ASP A 420 -2.96 -16.59 28.52
CA ASP A 420 -4.09 -17.49 28.72
C ASP A 420 -4.99 -17.09 29.91
N CYS A 421 -6.25 -16.69 29.66
CA CYS A 421 -7.48 -17.10 30.38
C CYS A 421 -8.69 -16.19 30.09
N GLY A 422 -9.54 -16.59 29.13
CA GLY A 422 -10.96 -16.21 29.10
C GLY A 422 -11.46 -15.45 27.87
N THR A 423 -10.61 -14.87 27.03
CA THR A 423 -11.03 -14.27 25.76
C THR A 423 -9.81 -14.15 24.84
N LEU A 424 -9.72 -14.99 23.80
CA LEU A 424 -8.65 -14.96 22.79
C LEU A 424 -8.58 -13.58 22.12
N ARG A 425 -7.61 -12.73 22.48
CA ARG A 425 -7.51 -11.34 22.01
C ARG A 425 -6.05 -10.85 22.11
N PHE A 426 -5.18 -11.11 21.13
CA PHE A 426 -3.74 -10.79 21.28
C PHE A 426 -3.00 -10.24 20.07
N LEU A 427 -3.67 -9.50 19.21
CA LEU A 427 -2.99 -8.48 18.41
C LEU A 427 -3.78 -7.18 18.53
N ARG A 428 -3.09 -6.05 18.65
CA ARG A 428 -3.74 -4.73 18.52
C ARG A 428 -4.03 -4.41 17.05
N TRP A 429 -3.34 -5.08 16.12
CA TRP A 429 -3.53 -5.02 14.67
C TRP A 429 -2.91 -6.23 13.94
N PRO A 430 -3.50 -6.73 12.82
CA PRO A 430 -2.82 -7.59 11.84
C PRO A 430 -1.95 -6.77 10.88
N PRO A 431 -0.60 -6.66 10.99
CA PRO A 431 0.20 -5.94 9.98
C PRO A 431 -0.12 -6.40 8.54
N GLN A 432 -0.80 -5.54 7.78
CA GLN A 432 -1.18 -5.82 6.39
C GLN A 432 -0.18 -5.22 5.37
N GLY A 433 0.77 -4.41 5.84
CA GLY A 433 1.79 -3.73 5.02
C GLY A 433 3.21 -4.29 5.09
N LEU A 434 3.42 -5.46 5.70
CA LEU A 434 4.76 -6.04 5.84
C LEU A 434 5.17 -6.83 4.59
N TYR A 435 5.08 -6.17 3.43
CA TYR A 435 5.53 -6.76 2.18
C TYR A 435 7.03 -6.62 2.03
N ARG A 436 7.68 -7.76 1.78
CA ARG A 436 9.04 -7.90 1.22
C ARG A 436 9.26 -7.10 -0.09
N ARG A 437 8.22 -6.45 -0.61
CA ARG A 437 8.17 -5.65 -1.84
C ARG A 437 7.76 -4.19 -1.62
N CYS A 438 7.82 -3.66 -0.39
CA CYS A 438 7.74 -2.21 -0.16
C CYS A 438 9.03 -1.51 -0.65
N LEU A 439 9.23 -1.51 -1.97
CA LEU A 439 10.17 -0.66 -2.65
C LEU A 439 9.40 0.53 -3.24
N GLU A 440 9.72 1.70 -2.67
CA GLU A 440 9.86 2.98 -3.37
C GLU A 440 8.63 3.88 -3.60
N TYR A 441 7.38 3.43 -3.73
CA TYR A 441 6.35 4.38 -4.23
C TYR A 441 5.89 5.48 -3.26
N GLN A 442 5.46 5.16 -2.03
CA GLN A 442 5.14 6.19 -1.03
C GLN A 442 6.41 6.76 -0.35
N VAL A 443 7.50 6.01 -0.51
CA VAL A 443 8.83 6.25 -0.01
C VAL A 443 9.58 7.27 -0.84
N GLU A 444 9.23 7.50 -2.11
CA GLU A 444 9.99 8.41 -2.97
C GLU A 444 10.04 9.83 -2.42
N LEU A 445 8.95 10.40 -1.89
CA LEU A 445 8.98 11.75 -1.32
C LEU A 445 9.77 11.84 0.00
N ASN A 446 9.69 10.83 0.86
CA ASN A 446 10.47 10.75 2.09
C ASN A 446 11.95 10.46 1.77
N ARG A 447 12.21 9.65 0.74
CA ARG A 447 13.53 9.41 0.15
C ARG A 447 14.09 10.73 -0.37
N PHE A 448 13.39 11.44 -1.24
CA PHE A 448 13.81 12.75 -1.76
C PHE A 448 14.03 13.80 -0.67
N MET A 449 13.20 13.78 0.38
CA MET A 449 13.41 14.64 1.55
C MET A 449 14.75 14.30 2.24
N LEU A 450 15.02 13.02 2.49
CA LEU A 450 16.18 12.58 3.28
C LEU A 450 17.46 12.36 2.46
N THR A 451 17.39 12.26 1.14
CA THR A 451 18.56 12.04 0.28
C THR A 451 19.44 13.27 0.26
N THR A 452 20.62 13.15 0.84
CA THR A 452 21.78 13.95 0.49
C THR A 452 22.54 13.19 -0.59
N MET A 453 22.23 13.46 -1.86
CA MET A 453 23.08 12.97 -2.94
C MET A 453 24.41 13.74 -2.89
N ARG A 454 25.42 13.20 -2.21
CA ARG A 454 26.81 13.67 -2.36
C ARG A 454 27.30 13.31 -3.77
N GLU A 455 28.10 14.18 -4.38
CA GLU A 455 28.61 14.05 -5.75
C GLU A 455 29.28 12.68 -6.05
N GLU A 456 29.84 12.01 -5.04
CA GLU A 456 30.42 10.67 -5.20
C GLU A 456 29.39 9.57 -5.49
N GLN A 457 28.14 9.69 -4.99
CA GLN A 457 27.05 8.75 -5.29
C GLN A 457 26.43 8.96 -6.67
N SER A 458 26.53 10.18 -7.24
CA SER A 458 26.05 10.47 -8.61
C SER A 458 26.75 9.60 -9.65
N ARG A 459 28.05 9.32 -9.47
CA ARG A 459 28.84 8.43 -10.33
C ARG A 459 28.44 6.95 -10.24
N CYS A 460 27.93 6.49 -9.09
CA CYS A 460 27.37 5.14 -8.95
C CYS A 460 25.95 5.05 -9.52
N MET A 461 25.16 6.11 -9.36
CA MET A 461 23.83 6.22 -9.96
C MET A 461 23.87 6.31 -11.48
N GLU A 462 24.90 6.88 -12.13
CA GLU A 462 25.08 6.78 -13.58
C GLU A 462 25.25 5.33 -14.07
N LYS A 463 25.81 4.44 -13.22
CA LYS A 463 25.89 3.00 -13.51
C LYS A 463 24.60 2.23 -13.23
N MET A 464 23.75 2.70 -12.32
CA MET A 464 22.41 2.11 -12.08
C MET A 464 21.31 2.72 -12.97
N SER A 465 21.46 3.97 -13.43
CA SER A 465 20.55 4.64 -14.37
C SER A 465 20.73 4.14 -15.80
N LEU A 466 21.86 3.50 -16.12
CA LEU A 466 22.04 2.63 -17.29
C LEU A 466 21.03 1.47 -17.31
N ILE A 467 20.34 1.15 -16.21
CA ILE A 467 19.23 0.17 -16.22
C ILE A 467 17.87 0.82 -16.56
N LYS A 468 17.72 2.15 -16.43
CA LYS A 468 16.51 2.88 -16.86
C LYS A 468 16.66 3.61 -18.21
N CYS A 469 17.86 3.72 -18.79
CA CYS A 469 18.09 4.44 -20.06
C CYS A 469 18.74 3.64 -21.21
N THR A 470 19.07 2.35 -21.05
CA THR A 470 19.83 1.60 -22.09
C THR A 470 19.01 0.55 -22.84
N LEU A 471 17.73 0.79 -23.08
CA LEU A 471 16.91 -0.03 -24.01
C LEU A 471 16.13 0.79 -25.05
N LYS A 472 16.60 2.02 -25.35
CA LYS A 472 16.04 2.88 -26.42
C LYS A 472 16.90 2.98 -27.69
N LEU A 473 17.93 2.15 -27.85
CA LEU A 473 18.90 2.24 -28.96
C LEU A 473 19.31 0.90 -29.60
N TRP A 474 18.42 -0.11 -29.62
CA TRP A 474 18.64 -1.34 -30.40
C TRP A 474 17.48 -1.62 -31.36
N LYS A 475 17.25 -0.69 -32.29
CA LYS A 475 16.56 -0.92 -33.57
C LYS A 475 17.03 0.14 -34.55
N LEU A 476 18.27 -0.01 -35.03
CA LEU A 476 18.75 0.51 -36.31
C LEU A 476 20.01 -0.31 -36.67
N THR A 477 19.77 -1.56 -37.07
CA THR A 477 20.55 -2.33 -38.04
C THR A 477 19.73 -3.53 -38.47
#